data_AF-A0A2V7EEK3-F1
#
_entry.id   AF-A0A2V7EEK3-F1
#
_cell.length_a   1.000
_cell.length_b   1.000
_cell.length_c   1.000
_cell.angle_alpha   90.00
_cell.angle_beta   90.00
_cell.angle_gamma   90.00
#
_symmetry.space_group_name_H-M   'P 1'
#
loop_
_entity.id
_entity.type
_entity.pdbx_description
1 polymer ?
#
loop_
_entity_poly.entity_id
_entity_poly.type
_entity_poly.pdbx_seq_one_letter_code
_entity_poly.pdbx_strand_id
1 'polypeptide(L)'
;MGGRPSDFLIEYDRPVGRIVSYKIFEDSQRSTAENSRLEIELSLNRDGIEHEVVLLEASSEEALRRTHRRHFETVDDIAKSAGAGTNNEWKPRP
;
A
#
# COMPACT_ATOMS: atom_id res chain seq x y z
N MET A 1 -26.98 -10.40 2.34
CA MET A 1 -25.64 -10.53 2.95
C MET A 1 -24.70 -9.74 2.07
N GLY A 2 -24.26 -8.56 2.49
CA GLY A 2 -23.20 -7.82 1.81
C GLY A 2 -22.02 -7.81 2.75
N GLY A 3 -21.01 -8.63 2.48
CA GLY A 3 -19.76 -8.60 3.23
C GLY A 3 -19.08 -7.27 2.93
N ARG A 4 -18.60 -6.60 3.98
CA ARG A 4 -17.78 -5.42 3.80
C ARG A 4 -16.42 -5.95 3.33
N PRO A 5 -15.76 -5.31 2.35
CA PRO A 5 -14.39 -5.64 2.05
C PRO A 5 -13.56 -5.41 3.32
N SER A 6 -12.93 -6.47 3.81
CA SER A 6 -12.08 -6.43 5.00
C SER A 6 -10.61 -6.47 4.59
N ASP A 7 -10.27 -7.15 3.50
CA ASP A 7 -8.91 -7.54 3.16
C ASP A 7 -8.52 -7.02 1.77
N PHE A 8 -7.34 -6.41 1.68
CA PHE A 8 -6.80 -5.80 0.47
C PHE A 8 -5.41 -6.34 0.18
N LEU A 9 -5.27 -7.04 -0.95
CA LEU A 9 -4.00 -7.60 -1.41
C LEU A 9 -3.35 -6.67 -2.42
N ILE A 10 -2.15 -6.21 -2.10
CA ILE A 10 -1.38 -5.27 -2.91
C ILE A 10 -0.06 -5.94 -3.29
N GLU A 11 0.23 -5.99 -4.57
CA GLU A 11 1.56 -6.27 -5.10
C GLU A 11 2.18 -4.95 -5.55
N TYR A 12 3.34 -4.62 -4.99
CA TYR A 12 4.04 -3.38 -5.21
C TYR A 12 5.45 -3.63 -5.73
N ASP A 13 5.73 -3.07 -6.90
CA ASP A 13 7.06 -3.03 -7.48
C ASP A 13 7.84 -1.91 -6.78
N ARG A 14 8.66 -2.31 -5.80
CA ARG A 14 9.51 -1.38 -5.03
C ARG A 14 10.51 -0.60 -5.89
N PRO A 15 11.24 -1.20 -6.84
CA PRO A 15 12.21 -0.45 -7.63
C PRO A 15 11.56 0.59 -8.55
N VAL A 16 10.38 0.32 -9.11
CA VAL A 16 9.65 1.27 -9.98
C VAL A 16 8.73 2.19 -9.18
N GLY A 17 8.35 1.80 -7.97
CA GLY A 17 7.49 2.57 -7.08
C GLY A 17 6.02 2.56 -7.49
N ARG A 18 5.50 1.42 -7.97
CA ARG A 18 4.12 1.31 -8.48
C ARG A 18 3.40 0.05 -8.00
N ILE A 19 2.07 0.15 -7.91
CA ILE A 19 1.20 -1.01 -7.71
C ILE A 19 1.16 -1.82 -9.01
N VAL A 20 1.49 -3.10 -8.93
CA VAL A 20 1.41 -4.07 -10.04
C VAL A 20 0.04 -4.73 -10.05
N SER A 21 -0.45 -5.09 -8.87
CA SER A 21 -1.71 -5.80 -8.70
C SER A 21 -2.43 -5.35 -7.44
N TYR A 22 -3.76 -5.25 -7.52
CA TYR A 22 -4.62 -4.85 -6.43
C TYR A 22 -5.89 -5.70 -6.44
N LYS A 23 -6.14 -6.45 -5.37
CA LYS A 23 -7.32 -7.29 -5.21
C LYS A 23 -8.00 -7.02 -3.88
N ILE A 24 -9.32 -7.07 -3.90
CA ILE A 24 -10.17 -6.84 -2.72
C ILE A 24 -10.86 -8.16 -2.39
N PHE A 25 -10.89 -8.49 -1.11
CA PHE A 25 -11.54 -9.67 -0.58
C PHE A 25 -12.56 -9.28 0.49
N GLU A 26 -13.71 -9.93 0.47
CA GLU A 26 -14.67 -9.85 1.57
C GLU A 26 -14.13 -10.58 2.80
N ASP A 27 -14.63 -10.22 3.98
CA ASP A 27 -14.29 -10.88 5.26
C ASP A 27 -14.34 -12.42 5.20
N SER A 28 -15.36 -12.96 4.54
CA SER A 28 -15.56 -14.40 4.38
C SER A 28 -14.53 -15.06 3.45
N GLN A 29 -13.72 -14.27 2.73
CA GLN A 29 -12.71 -14.72 1.79
C GLN A 29 -11.29 -14.58 2.33
N ARG A 30 -11.10 -14.35 3.64
CA ARG A 30 -9.78 -14.20 4.26
C ARG A 30 -8.82 -15.33 3.87
N SER A 31 -9.24 -16.59 3.98
CA SER A 31 -8.38 -17.72 3.60
C SER A 31 -8.01 -17.72 2.11
N THR A 32 -8.90 -17.24 1.24
CA THR A 32 -8.59 -17.05 -0.19
C THR A 32 -7.60 -15.92 -0.40
N ALA A 33 -7.69 -14.84 0.37
CA ALA A 33 -6.77 -13.72 0.33
C ALA A 33 -5.35 -14.14 0.76
N GLU A 34 -5.24 -14.90 1.85
CA GLU A 34 -3.97 -15.46 2.34
C GLU A 34 -3.34 -16.42 1.33
N ASN A 35 -4.14 -17.33 0.75
CA ASN A 35 -3.64 -18.24 -0.28
C ASN A 35 -3.17 -17.46 -1.53
N SER A 36 -3.95 -16.47 -1.96
CA SER A 36 -3.59 -15.62 -3.09
C SER A 36 -2.28 -14.87 -2.84
N ARG A 37 -2.06 -14.36 -1.62
CA ARG A 37 -0.79 -13.73 -1.24
C ARG A 37 0.37 -14.72 -1.41
N LEU A 38 0.24 -15.91 -0.84
CA LEU A 38 1.26 -16.95 -0.88
C LEU A 38 1.59 -17.36 -2.32
N GLU A 39 0.58 -17.55 -3.18
CA GLU A 39 0.78 -17.92 -4.59
C GLU A 39 1.55 -16.85 -5.37
N ILE A 40 1.28 -15.56 -5.10
CA ILE A 40 2.01 -14.45 -5.71
C ILE A 40 3.46 -14.42 -5.19
N GLU A 41 3.67 -14.50 -3.88
CA GLU A 41 5.02 -14.53 -3.27
C GLU A 41 5.87 -15.68 -3.83
N LEU A 42 5.29 -16.88 -3.96
CA LEU A 42 5.96 -18.05 -4.54
C LEU A 42 6.30 -17.85 -6.03
N SER A 43 5.37 -17.26 -6.79
CA SER A 43 5.60 -16.97 -8.21
C SER A 43 6.73 -15.96 -8.38
N LEU A 44 6.68 -14.84 -7.65
CA LEU A 44 7.72 -13.81 -7.67
C LEU A 44 9.09 -14.36 -7.26
N ASN A 45 9.14 -15.20 -6.22
CA ASN A 45 10.38 -15.83 -5.77
C ASN A 45 10.97 -16.75 -6.85
N ARG A 46 10.12 -17.55 -7.52
CA ARG A 46 10.55 -18.44 -8.60
C ARG A 46 11.07 -17.65 -9.80
N ASP A 47 10.44 -16.54 -10.11
CA ASP A 47 10.80 -15.66 -11.23
C ASP A 47 11.93 -14.67 -10.88
N GLY A 48 12.40 -14.66 -9.62
CA GLY A 48 13.51 -13.80 -9.16
C GLY A 48 13.15 -12.31 -9.10
N ILE A 49 11.87 -11.99 -8.95
CA ILE A 49 11.33 -10.64 -8.99
C ILE A 49 11.19 -10.10 -7.56
N GLU A 50 11.82 -8.95 -7.29
CA GLU A 50 11.77 -8.28 -5.99
C GLU A 50 10.55 -7.35 -5.86
N HIS A 51 9.35 -7.92 -5.86
CA HIS A 51 8.12 -7.20 -5.52
C HIS A 51 7.75 -7.41 -4.04
N GLU A 52 7.12 -6.39 -3.47
CA GLU A 52 6.55 -6.43 -2.12
C GLU A 52 5.07 -6.81 -2.21
N VAL A 53 4.69 -7.90 -1.56
CA VAL A 53 3.28 -8.35 -1.52
C VAL A 53 2.76 -8.18 -0.10
N VAL A 54 1.71 -7.38 0.08
CA VAL A 54 1.10 -7.10 1.38
C VAL A 54 -0.39 -7.39 1.35
N LEU A 55 -0.88 -7.97 2.44
CA LEU A 55 -2.31 -8.14 2.70
C LEU A 55 -2.67 -7.25 3.88
N LEU A 56 -3.61 -6.33 3.66
CA LEU A 56 -3.94 -5.27 4.60
C LEU A 56 -5.43 -5.30 4.93
N GLU A 57 -5.74 -5.19 6.22
CA GLU A 57 -7.12 -5.10 6.67
C GLU A 57 -7.59 -3.65 6.77
N ALA A 58 -8.73 -3.34 6.14
CA ALA A 58 -9.37 -2.04 6.26
C ALA A 58 -10.88 -2.14 6.07
N SER A 59 -11.63 -1.21 6.65
CA SER A 59 -13.10 -1.20 6.49
C SER A 59 -13.55 -0.72 5.09
N SER A 60 -12.65 -0.10 4.31
CA SER A 60 -12.88 0.43 2.96
C SER A 60 -11.56 0.86 2.33
N GLU A 61 -11.52 0.94 1.00
CA GLU A 61 -10.35 1.44 0.26
C GLU A 61 -9.95 2.86 0.69
N GLU A 62 -10.91 3.75 0.98
CA GLU A 62 -10.60 5.10 1.45
C GLU A 62 -9.84 5.09 2.80
N ALA A 63 -10.20 4.19 3.71
CA ALA A 63 -9.54 4.03 5.00
C ALA A 63 -8.13 3.43 4.82
N LEU A 64 -8.00 2.48 3.89
CA LEU A 64 -6.71 1.91 3.50
C LEU A 64 -5.79 2.97 2.93
N ARG A 65 -6.27 3.77 1.96
CA ARG A 65 -5.51 4.88 1.37
C ARG A 65 -5.09 5.91 2.40
N ARG A 66 -5.88 6.16 3.45
CA ARG A 66 -5.50 7.12 4.52
C ARG A 66 -4.39 6.62 5.43
N THR A 67 -4.37 5.32 5.74
CA THR A 67 -3.44 4.71 6.71
C THR A 67 -2.19 4.15 6.05
N HIS A 68 -2.30 3.69 4.80
CA HIS A 68 -1.26 2.99 4.04
C HIS A 68 -0.88 3.78 2.78
N ARG A 69 -0.92 5.12 2.88
CA ARG A 69 -0.61 6.06 1.79
C ARG A 69 0.65 5.73 1.03
N ARG A 70 1.69 5.22 1.70
CA ARG A 70 2.98 4.88 1.09
C ARG A 70 2.89 3.92 -0.11
N HIS A 71 1.86 3.08 -0.17
CA HIS A 71 1.66 2.18 -1.32
C HIS A 71 0.85 2.83 -2.46
N PHE A 72 0.15 3.93 -2.18
CA PHE A 72 -0.75 4.62 -3.12
C PHE A 72 -0.22 5.97 -3.59
N GLU A 73 0.61 6.64 -2.79
CA GLU A 73 1.27 7.90 -3.11
C GLU A 73 2.60 7.60 -3.79
N THR A 74 2.73 7.93 -5.07
CA THR A 74 4.02 8.02 -5.76
C THR A 74 4.89 9.08 -5.08
N VAL A 75 6.22 9.01 -5.27
CA VAL A 75 7.17 10.02 -4.78
C VAL A 75 6.74 11.46 -5.14
N ASP A 76 6.05 11.62 -6.28
CA ASP A 76 5.48 12.88 -6.77
C ASP A 76 4.37 13.47 -5.87
N ASP A 77 3.55 12.61 -5.25
CA ASP A 77 2.45 13.02 -4.36
C ASP A 77 2.98 13.42 -2.96
N ILE A 78 4.01 12.71 -2.50
CA ILE A 78 4.75 13.05 -1.27
C ILE A 78 5.48 14.39 -1.43
N ALA A 79 6.07 14.65 -2.61
CA ALA A 79 6.73 15.92 -2.91
C ALA A 79 5.75 17.13 -2.93
N LYS A 80 4.51 16.93 -3.38
CA LYS A 80 3.46 17.96 -3.30
C LYS A 80 3.00 18.24 -1.87
N SER A 81 2.94 17.22 -1.03
CA SER A 81 2.53 17.35 0.37
C SER A 81 3.64 17.92 1.28
N ALA A 82 4.91 17.74 0.94
CA ALA A 82 6.05 18.31 1.66
C ALA A 82 6.29 19.81 1.36
N GLY A 83 5.67 20.36 0.31
CA GLY A 83 5.82 21.76 -0.10
C GLY A 83 4.97 22.77 0.69
N ALA A 84 4.08 22.32 1.59
CA ALA A 84 3.17 23.19 2.33
C ALA A 84 3.38 23.05 3.85
N GLY A 85 4.51 23.56 4.36
CA GLY A 85 4.86 23.38 5.77
C GLY A 85 5.97 24.28 6.33
N THR A 86 5.74 25.60 6.28
CA THR A 86 6.23 26.64 7.20
C THR A 86 7.74 26.96 7.29
N ASN A 87 8.04 28.18 6.85
CA ASN A 87 9.12 29.05 7.33
C ASN A 87 9.36 28.88 8.83
N ASN A 88 10.59 28.52 9.22
CA ASN A 88 11.08 28.86 10.55
C ASN A 88 12.40 29.62 10.41
N GLU A 89 12.28 30.94 10.49
CA GLU A 89 13.39 31.89 10.52
C GLU A 89 14.19 31.68 11.81
N TRP A 90 15.34 31.02 11.69
CA TRP A 90 16.33 30.95 12.76
C TRP A 90 16.97 32.34 12.94
N LYS A 91 16.72 32.99 14.09
CA LYS A 91 17.48 34.17 14.53
C LYS A 91 18.50 33.74 15.59
N PRO A 92 19.82 33.92 15.36
CA PRO A 92 20.79 33.74 16.43
C PRO A 92 20.60 34.83 17.49
N ARG A 93 20.58 34.45 18.77
CA ARG A 93 20.59 35.36 19.91
C ARG A 93 22.04 35.69 20.30
N PRO A 94 22.29 36.89 20.88
CA PRO A 94 23.61 37.53 20.91
C PRO A 94 24.64 36.85 21.80
#